data_AF-A0A645HYS2-F1
#
_entry.id   AF-A0A645HYS2-F1
#
_cell.length_a   1.000
_cell.length_b   1.000
_cell.length_c   1.000
_cell.angle_alpha   90.00
_cell.angle_beta   90.00
_cell.angle_gamma   90.00
#
_symmetry.space_group_name_H-M   'P 1'
#
loop_
_entity.id
_entity.type
_entity.pdbx_description
1 polymer ?
#
loop_
_entity_poly.entity_id
_entity_poly.type
_entity_poly.pdbx_seq_one_letter_code
_entity_poly.pdbx_strand_id
1 'polypeptide(L)'
;MNVMFKINGEILTPMLTGSVLPGITRKSSIEFFKAKGYKVTERLITADEVVEAVKNGTLEEAWGTGTAAVVSPIGILHYEGVDYKINNNEIGAVCQELYNGVTGIQWGRLEDTFGWTVPVKKN
;
A
#
# COMPACT_ATOMS: atom_id res chain seq x y z
N MET A 1 -3.89 4.45 -9.33
CA MET A 1 -3.22 4.14 -8.05
C MET A 1 -2.32 2.95 -8.26
N ASN A 2 -1.21 2.84 -7.52
CA ASN A 2 -0.44 1.59 -7.45
C ASN A 2 -1.05 0.70 -6.36
N VAL A 3 -0.90 -0.62 -6.46
CA VAL A 3 -1.46 -1.59 -5.49
C VAL A 3 -0.38 -2.18 -4.59
N MET A 4 -0.77 -2.53 -3.37
CA MET A 4 0.05 -3.24 -2.40
C MET A 4 -0.80 -4.28 -1.67
N PHE A 5 -0.16 -5.37 -1.25
CA PHE A 5 -0.78 -6.50 -0.57
C PHE A 5 0.07 -6.89 0.64
N LYS A 6 -0.55 -7.26 1.76
CA LYS A 6 0.12 -7.93 2.87
C LYS A 6 -0.21 -9.41 2.81
N ILE A 7 0.76 -10.24 2.41
CA ILE A 7 0.60 -11.68 2.28
C ILE A 7 1.64 -12.36 3.17
N ASN A 8 1.21 -13.25 4.08
CA ASN A 8 2.10 -13.95 5.02
C ASN A 8 3.03 -13.01 5.81
N GLY A 9 2.52 -11.85 6.26
CA GLY A 9 3.31 -10.84 6.97
C GLY A 9 4.24 -10.00 6.10
N GLU A 10 4.38 -10.29 4.80
CA GLU A 10 5.22 -9.54 3.86
C GLU A 10 4.40 -8.57 3.01
N ILE A 11 4.94 -7.37 2.77
CA ILE A 11 4.31 -6.38 1.89
C ILE A 11 4.81 -6.57 0.47
N LEU A 12 3.89 -6.84 -0.44
CA LEU A 12 4.15 -7.08 -1.86
C LEU A 12 3.58 -5.94 -2.69
N THR A 13 4.33 -5.53 -3.71
CA THR A 13 3.84 -4.60 -4.73
C THR A 13 4.42 -4.96 -6.10
N PRO A 14 3.67 -4.78 -7.20
CA PRO A 14 4.18 -5.05 -8.53
C PRO A 14 5.47 -4.27 -8.82
N MET A 15 6.50 -4.96 -9.31
CA MET A 15 7.76 -4.33 -9.75
C MET A 15 7.53 -3.44 -10.99
N LEU A 16 8.41 -2.46 -11.19
CA LEU A 16 8.34 -1.56 -12.34
C LEU A 16 8.93 -2.24 -13.58
N THR A 17 8.07 -2.77 -14.45
CA THR A 17 8.46 -3.37 -15.74
C THR A 17 8.23 -2.45 -16.94
N GLY A 18 7.71 -1.24 -16.72
CA GLY A 18 7.38 -0.25 -17.75
C GLY A 18 5.87 -0.05 -17.97
N SER A 19 5.03 -1.05 -17.68
CA SER A 19 3.56 -0.91 -17.71
C SER A 19 2.98 -0.34 -16.41
N VAL A 20 3.73 -0.42 -15.32
CA VAL A 20 3.37 0.15 -14.01
C VAL A 20 3.96 1.55 -13.90
N LEU A 21 3.10 2.56 -13.72
CA LEU A 21 3.55 3.94 -13.48
C LEU A 21 4.34 4.02 -12.15
N PRO A 22 5.53 4.65 -12.11
CA PRO A 22 6.33 4.84 -10.91
C PRO A 22 5.74 5.93 -10.00
N GLY A 23 4.63 5.63 -9.32
CA GLY A 23 3.95 6.59 -8.45
C GLY A 23 4.80 7.02 -7.25
N ILE A 24 4.80 8.33 -6.96
CA ILE A 24 5.54 8.88 -5.81
C ILE A 24 4.98 8.35 -4.49
N THR A 25 3.66 8.27 -4.33
CA THR A 25 3.06 7.71 -3.11
C THR A 25 3.47 6.25 -2.91
N ARG A 26 3.54 5.44 -3.97
CA ARG A 26 4.07 4.06 -3.91
C ARG A 26 5.51 4.04 -3.39
N LYS A 27 6.37 4.91 -3.94
CA LYS A 27 7.77 5.02 -3.52
C LYS A 27 7.87 5.38 -2.03
N SER A 28 7.15 6.43 -1.60
CA SER A 28 7.12 6.86 -0.19
C SER A 28 6.57 5.75 0.73
N SER A 29 5.56 4.99 0.30
CA SER A 29 5.05 3.85 1.07
C SER A 29 6.08 2.75 1.25
N ILE A 30 6.85 2.41 0.21
CA ILE A 30 7.94 1.42 0.31
C ILE A 30 9.01 1.89 1.29
N GLU A 31 9.43 3.16 1.19
CA GLU A 31 10.42 3.76 2.10
C GLU A 31 9.93 3.77 3.55
N PHE A 32 8.67 4.18 3.77
CA PHE A 32 8.02 4.17 5.09
C PHE A 32 8.04 2.78 5.73
N PHE A 33 7.59 1.76 5.00
CA PHE A 33 7.53 0.40 5.51
C PHE A 33 8.92 -0.18 5.79
N LYS A 34 9.90 0.05 4.91
CA LYS A 34 11.28 -0.39 5.13
C LYS A 34 11.89 0.26 6.38
N ALA A 35 11.66 1.56 6.60
CA ALA A 35 12.13 2.26 7.80
C ALA A 35 11.48 1.73 9.10
N LYS A 36 10.27 1.18 9.00
CA LYS A 36 9.54 0.53 10.10
C LYS A 36 9.92 -0.94 10.31
N GLY A 37 10.83 -1.49 9.49
CA GLY A 37 11.30 -2.87 9.60
C GLY A 37 10.41 -3.91 8.90
N TYR A 38 9.43 -3.48 8.10
CA TYR A 38 8.65 -4.41 7.29
C TYR A 38 9.49 -4.97 6.14
N LYS A 39 9.29 -6.25 5.83
CA LYS A 39 9.78 -6.84 4.60
C LYS A 39 8.90 -6.37 3.44
N VAL A 40 9.50 -5.66 2.48
CA VAL A 40 8.82 -5.15 1.29
C VAL A 40 9.48 -5.72 0.04
N THR A 41 8.72 -6.45 -0.76
CA THR A 41 9.22 -7.06 -2.01
C THR A 41 8.50 -6.49 -3.22
N GLU A 42 9.32 -6.04 -4.18
CA GLU A 42 8.89 -5.59 -5.50
C GLU A 42 9.11 -6.74 -6.49
N ARG A 43 8.03 -7.39 -6.95
CA ARG A 43 8.12 -8.48 -7.94
C ARG A 43 6.87 -8.53 -8.82
N LEU A 44 6.87 -9.41 -9.81
CA LEU A 44 5.62 -9.75 -10.51
C LEU A 44 4.70 -10.53 -9.58
N ILE A 45 3.41 -10.18 -9.62
CA ILE A 45 2.34 -10.77 -8.82
C ILE A 45 1.19 -11.04 -9.79
N THR A 46 0.71 -12.28 -9.83
CA THR A 46 -0.41 -12.67 -10.69
C THR A 46 -1.74 -12.49 -9.95
N ALA A 47 -2.83 -12.36 -10.69
CA ALA A 47 -4.16 -12.31 -10.07
C ALA A 47 -4.49 -13.64 -9.36
N ASP A 48 -4.13 -14.77 -9.98
CA ASP A 48 -4.33 -16.12 -9.40
C ASP A 48 -3.62 -16.27 -8.05
N GLU A 49 -2.39 -15.77 -7.94
CA GLU A 49 -1.64 -15.78 -6.67
C GLU A 49 -2.36 -15.00 -5.57
N VAL A 50 -2.88 -13.80 -5.88
CA VAL A 50 -3.63 -12.99 -4.92
C VAL A 50 -4.93 -13.69 -4.52
N VAL A 51 -5.63 -14.28 -5.48
CA VAL A 51 -6.88 -15.01 -5.24
C VAL A 51 -6.65 -16.26 -4.38
N GLU A 52 -5.59 -17.01 -4.66
CA GLU A 52 -5.18 -18.14 -3.84
C GLU A 52 -4.84 -17.70 -2.41
N ALA A 53 -4.13 -16.57 -2.26
CA ALA A 53 -3.82 -15.99 -0.96
C ALA A 53 -5.08 -15.56 -0.18
N VAL A 54 -6.13 -15.07 -0.85
CA VAL A 54 -7.42 -14.82 -0.16
C VAL A 54 -8.06 -16.14 0.26
N LYS A 55 -8.13 -17.13 -0.64
CA LYS A 55 -8.78 -18.42 -0.38
C LYS A 55 -8.15 -19.19 0.77
N ASN A 56 -6.82 -19.15 0.88
CA ASN A 56 -6.09 -19.84 1.94
C ASN A 56 -5.89 -18.97 3.21
N GLY A 57 -6.44 -17.75 3.24
CA GLY A 57 -6.39 -16.86 4.39
C GLY A 57 -5.03 -16.19 4.64
N THR A 58 -4.11 -16.23 3.69
CA THR A 58 -2.78 -15.61 3.82
C THR A 58 -2.73 -14.17 3.33
N LEU A 59 -3.70 -13.71 2.52
CA LEU A 59 -3.89 -12.29 2.22
C LEU A 59 -4.57 -11.60 3.40
N GLU A 60 -3.79 -10.82 4.14
CA GLU A 60 -4.24 -10.14 5.35
C GLU A 60 -4.83 -8.77 5.04
N GLU A 61 -4.21 -8.01 4.13
CA GLU A 61 -4.63 -6.64 3.78
C GLU A 61 -4.31 -6.35 2.30
N ALA A 62 -5.11 -5.49 1.66
CA ALA A 62 -4.84 -4.96 0.32
C ALA A 62 -5.23 -3.49 0.24
N TRP A 63 -4.44 -2.67 -0.46
CA TRP A 63 -4.71 -1.24 -0.61
C TRP A 63 -4.11 -0.65 -1.88
N GLY A 64 -4.73 0.44 -2.34
CA GLY A 64 -4.18 1.34 -3.34
C GLY A 64 -3.38 2.48 -2.70
N THR A 65 -2.35 2.95 -3.39
CA THR A 65 -1.57 4.15 -3.04
C THR A 65 -1.58 5.15 -4.20
N GLY A 66 -1.71 6.43 -3.90
CA GLY A 66 -1.67 7.49 -4.91
C GLY A 66 -2.06 8.85 -4.35
N THR A 67 -1.60 9.92 -4.99
CA THR A 67 -1.69 11.29 -4.47
C THR A 67 -3.09 11.72 -4.02
N ALA A 68 -4.14 11.36 -4.75
CA ALA A 68 -5.49 11.83 -4.47
C ALA A 68 -6.06 11.31 -3.14
N ALA A 69 -5.90 10.01 -2.86
CA ALA A 69 -6.45 9.37 -1.66
C ALA A 69 -5.38 9.01 -0.61
N VAL A 70 -4.10 9.19 -0.96
CA VAL A 70 -2.91 8.73 -0.23
C VAL A 70 -2.87 7.21 -0.11
N VAL A 71 -3.79 6.63 0.66
CA VAL A 71 -3.98 5.19 0.86
C VAL A 71 -5.47 4.88 0.81
N SER A 72 -5.88 3.89 0.00
CA SER A 72 -7.27 3.44 -0.12
C SER A 72 -7.36 1.93 0.15
N PRO A 73 -7.98 1.48 1.25
CA PRO A 73 -8.19 0.06 1.52
C PRO A 73 -9.03 -0.62 0.42
N ILE A 74 -8.78 -1.91 0.17
CA ILE A 74 -9.56 -2.75 -0.73
C ILE A 74 -10.22 -3.84 0.12
N GLY A 75 -11.55 -3.83 0.18
CA GLY A 75 -12.31 -4.80 0.98
C GLY A 75 -12.91 -5.97 0.18
N ILE A 76 -12.99 -5.86 -1.15
CA ILE A 76 -13.46 -6.92 -2.04
C ILE A 76 -12.59 -6.96 -3.30
N LEU A 77 -12.16 -8.16 -3.68
CA LEU A 77 -11.58 -8.47 -4.98
C LEU A 77 -12.59 -9.30 -5.79
N HIS A 78 -13.10 -8.75 -6.88
CA HIS A 78 -13.92 -9.50 -7.82
C HIS A 78 -13.02 -10.14 -8.89
N TYR A 79 -13.04 -11.45 -9.01
CA TYR A 79 -12.24 -12.18 -9.99
C TYR A 79 -13.00 -13.41 -10.51
N GLU A 80 -13.05 -13.56 -11.83
CA GLU A 80 -13.74 -14.67 -12.51
C GLU A 80 -15.17 -14.94 -12.02
N GLY A 81 -15.94 -13.87 -11.78
CA GLY A 81 -17.34 -13.97 -11.35
C GLY A 81 -17.53 -14.26 -9.85
N VAL A 82 -16.44 -14.27 -9.07
CA VAL A 82 -16.47 -14.53 -7.63
C VAL A 82 -15.97 -13.32 -6.84
N ASP A 83 -16.71 -12.96 -5.79
CA ASP A 83 -16.31 -11.94 -4.82
C ASP A 83 -15.49 -12.55 -3.69
N TYR A 84 -14.25 -12.09 -3.56
CA TYR A 84 -13.34 -12.46 -2.48
C TYR A 84 -13.25 -11.30 -1.48
N LYS A 85 -13.78 -11.51 -0.27
CA LYS A 85 -13.68 -10.52 0.81
C LYS A 85 -12.27 -10.48 1.37
N ILE A 86 -11.73 -9.29 1.57
CA ILE A 86 -10.40 -9.04 2.13
C ILE A 86 -10.59 -8.37 3.49
N ASN A 87 -9.91 -8.89 4.52
CA ASN A 87 -9.96 -8.36 5.88
C ASN A 87 -11.38 -8.04 6.39
N ASN A 88 -12.36 -8.90 6.08
CA ASN A 88 -13.77 -8.69 6.42
C ASN A 88 -14.36 -7.33 5.96
N ASN A 89 -13.81 -6.73 4.89
CA ASN A 89 -14.18 -5.40 4.41
C ASN A 89 -13.92 -4.28 5.45
N GLU A 90 -12.95 -4.50 6.34
CA GLU A 90 -12.49 -3.54 7.33
C GLU A 90 -11.12 -2.98 6.96
N ILE A 91 -10.79 -1.82 7.53
CA ILE A 91 -9.47 -1.20 7.34
C ILE A 91 -8.44 -2.01 8.15
N GLY A 92 -7.41 -2.49 7.46
CA GLY A 92 -6.32 -3.21 8.10
C GLY A 92 -5.36 -2.29 8.86
N ALA A 93 -4.67 -2.86 9.86
CA ALA A 93 -3.79 -2.12 10.75
C ALA A 93 -2.58 -1.52 10.01
N VAL A 94 -1.99 -2.27 9.07
CA VAL A 94 -0.83 -1.81 8.29
C VAL A 94 -1.24 -0.71 7.30
N CYS A 95 -2.41 -0.86 6.67
CA CYS A 95 -3.01 0.15 5.82
C CYS A 95 -3.26 1.46 6.59
N GLN A 96 -3.82 1.37 7.80
CA GLN A 96 -4.09 2.53 8.66
C GLN A 96 -2.79 3.18 9.16
N GLU A 97 -1.78 2.38 9.53
CA GLU A 97 -0.46 2.89 9.93
C GLU A 97 0.18 3.70 8.80
N LEU A 98 0.15 3.17 7.56
CA LEU A 98 0.70 3.87 6.41
C LEU A 98 -0.01 5.21 6.17
N TYR A 99 -1.35 5.22 6.21
CA TYR A 99 -2.12 6.45 6.04
C TYR A 99 -1.75 7.49 7.11
N ASN A 100 -1.73 7.09 8.38
CA ASN A 100 -1.41 7.97 9.50
C ASN A 100 0.04 8.48 9.43
N GLY A 101 0.98 7.63 9.05
CA GLY A 101 2.40 7.99 8.94
C GLY A 101 2.65 8.98 7.80
N VAL A 102 2.22 8.64 6.58
CA VAL A 102 2.44 9.46 5.39
C VAL A 102 1.71 10.80 5.51
N THR A 103 0.43 10.79 5.91
CA THR A 103 -0.31 12.05 6.10
C THR A 103 0.27 12.82 7.29
N GLY A 104 0.62 12.16 8.40
CA GLY A 104 1.24 12.81 9.55
C GLY A 104 2.47 13.64 9.17
N ILE A 105 3.33 13.13 8.28
CA ILE A 105 4.46 13.86 7.71
C ILE A 105 3.98 15.02 6.82
N GLN A 106 3.07 14.76 5.88
CA GLN A 106 2.54 15.78 4.95
C GLN A 106 1.89 16.98 5.67
N TRP A 107 1.19 16.74 6.78
CA TRP A 107 0.52 17.76 7.58
C TRP A 107 1.43 18.38 8.64
N GLY A 108 2.70 17.98 8.73
CA GLY A 108 3.66 18.46 9.73
C GLY A 108 3.34 18.05 11.17
N ARG A 109 2.54 16.99 11.37
CA ARG A 109 2.22 16.41 12.69
C ARG A 109 3.28 15.45 13.17
N LEU A 110 3.98 14.82 12.24
CA LEU A 110 5.13 13.94 12.47
C LEU A 110 6.37 14.58 11.86
N GLU A 111 7.53 14.33 12.46
CA GLU A 111 8.82 14.74 11.90
C GLU A 111 9.06 14.04 10.55
N ASP A 112 9.52 14.81 9.57
CA ASP A 112 9.88 14.30 8.25
C ASP A 112 11.33 13.81 8.24
N THR A 113 11.52 12.56 8.65
CA THR A 113 12.85 11.92 8.64
C THR A 113 13.33 11.53 7.24
N PHE A 114 12.48 11.66 6.21
CA PHE A 114 12.79 11.29 4.83
C PHE A 114 13.11 12.49 3.93
N GLY A 115 12.85 13.71 4.39
CA GLY A 115 13.05 14.93 3.60
C GLY A 115 12.08 15.06 2.42
N TRP A 116 10.84 14.58 2.56
CA TRP A 116 9.80 14.65 1.53
C TRP A 116 9.08 16.00 1.45
N THR A 117 9.04 16.74 2.55
CA THR A 117 8.30 18.00 2.68
C THR A 117 9.22 19.19 2.49
N VAL A 118 8.69 20.26 1.89
CA VAL A 118 9.40 21.51 1.67
C VAL A 118 8.50 22.67 2.11
N PRO A 119 9.01 23.61 2.91
CA PRO A 119 8.23 24.79 3.27
C PRO A 119 7.98 25.64 2.03
N VAL A 120 6.71 25.93 1.76
CA VAL A 120 6.32 26.87 0.69
C VAL A 120 6.12 28.24 1.32
N LYS A 121 6.73 29.28 0.73
CA LYS A 121 6.50 30.66 1.19
C LYS A 121 5.03 31.00 1.00
N LYS A 122 4.42 31.58 2.03
CA LYS A 122 3.11 32.22 1.90
C LYS A 122 3.32 33.46 1.01
N ASN A 123 2.65 33.47 -0.14
CA ASN A 123 2.54 34.68 -0.97
C ASN A 123 1.70 35.73 -0.24
#